data_AF-A0A7W5B2D6-F1
#
_entry.id   AF-A0A7W5B2D6-F1
#
_cell.length_a   1.000
_cell.length_b   1.000
_cell.length_c   1.000
_cell.angle_alpha   90.00
_cell.angle_beta   90.00
_cell.angle_gamma   90.00
#
_symmetry.space_group_name_H-M   'P 1'
#
loop_
_entity.id
_entity.type
_entity.pdbx_description
1 polymer ?
#
loop_
_entity_poly.entity_id
_entity_poly.type
_entity_poly.pdbx_seq_one_letter_code
_entity_poly.pdbx_strand_id
1 'polypeptide(L)' 'MDIFFKILLVIFSLGLIAVVLLQKGKSAGLSGAISGGAEHLFGKNKARGLDLFLQRLTIGLAAGFFILSLVVAYLVK' A
#
# COMPACT_ATOMS: atom_id res chain seq x y z
N MET A 1 -6.92 28.69 2.18
CA MET A 1 -7.27 27.32 1.72
C MET A 1 -6.37 26.26 2.38
N ASP A 2 -5.56 26.68 3.35
CA ASP A 2 -4.38 25.96 3.83
C ASP A 2 -4.75 24.82 4.79
N ILE A 3 -5.73 25.08 5.64
CA ILE A 3 -6.28 24.10 6.58
C ILE A 3 -6.89 22.91 5.83
N PHE A 4 -7.58 23.16 4.71
CA PHE A 4 -8.17 22.11 3.89
C PHE A 4 -7.12 21.14 3.35
N PHE A 5 -6.04 21.65 2.75
CA PHE A 5 -4.97 20.80 2.24
C PHE A 5 -4.22 20.06 3.35
N LYS A 6 -4.01 20.68 4.51
CA LYS A 6 -3.41 20.03 5.69
C LYS A 6 -4.28 18.89 6.20
N ILE A 7 -5.59 19.09 6.31
CA ILE A 7 -6.53 18.02 6.71
C ILE A 7 -6.49 16.88 5.70
N LEU A 8 -6.53 17.18 4.40
CA LEU A 8 -6.49 16.17 3.35
C LEU A 8 -5.17 15.37 3.39
N LEU A 9 -4.04 16.03 3.63
CA LEU A 9 -2.74 15.38 3.79
C LEU A 9 -2.72 14.41 4.98
N VAL A 10 -3.29 14.82 6.10
CA VAL A 10 -3.40 13.98 7.30
C VAL A 10 -4.27 12.75 7.02
N ILE A 11 -5.40 12.91 6.31
CA ILE A 11 -6.26 11.79 5.92
C ILE A 11 -5.50 10.78 5.04
N PHE A 12 -4.76 11.26 4.04
CA PHE A 12 -3.94 10.39 3.18
C PHE A 12 -2.84 9.66 3.98
N SER A 13 -2.21 10.34 4.93
CA SER A 13 -1.19 9.76 5.81
C SER A 13 -1.77 8.63 6.66
N LEU A 14 -2.89 8.87 7.34
CA LEU A 14 -3.57 7.85 8.15
C LEU A 14 -4.05 6.68 7.29
N GLY A 15 -4.59 6.96 6.10
CA GLY A 15 -4.99 5.93 5.15
C GLY A 15 -3.83 5.06 4.71
N LEU A 16 -2.68 5.65 4.39
CA LEU A 16 -1.47 4.89 4.04
C LEU A 16 -0.98 4.01 5.19
N ILE A 17 -0.93 4.55 6.41
CA ILE A 17 -0.51 3.77 7.59
C ILE A 17 -1.43 2.56 7.76
N ALA A 18 -2.75 2.77 7.73
CA ALA A 18 -3.72 1.71 7.89
C ALA A 18 -3.57 0.62 6.81
N VAL A 19 -3.46 1.01 5.54
CA VAL A 19 -3.37 0.05 4.44
C VAL A 19 -2.04 -0.70 4.44
N VAL A 20 -0.91 -0.03 4.72
CA VAL A 20 0.41 -0.67 4.80
C VAL A 20 0.45 -1.70 5.94
N LEU A 21 -0.16 -1.41 7.10
CA LEU A 21 -0.26 -2.38 8.20
C LEU A 21 -1.09 -3.62 7.83
N LEU A 22 -2.06 -3.49 6.93
CA LEU A 22 -2.86 -4.59 6.42
C LEU A 22 -2.16 -5.40 5.32
N GLN A 23 -1.05 -4.92 4.76
CA GLN A 23 -0.30 -5.66 3.74
C GLN A 23 0.47 -6.83 4.37
N LYS A 24 0.37 -8.01 3.75
CA LYS A 24 1.16 -9.16 4.22
C LYS A 24 2.65 -8.95 3.96
N GLY A 25 3.46 -9.24 4.98
CA GLY A 25 4.91 -9.20 4.88
C GLY A 25 5.46 -10.21 3.85
N LYS A 26 6.48 -9.78 3.08
CA LYS A 26 7.10 -10.53 1.96
C LYS A 26 7.62 -11.94 2.33
N SER A 27 7.79 -12.24 3.62
CA SER A 27 8.32 -13.52 4.13
C SER A 27 7.43 -14.73 3.83
N ALA A 28 6.13 -14.55 3.57
CA ALA A 28 5.24 -15.64 3.17
C ALA A 28 5.62 -16.29 1.80
N GLY A 29 6.40 -15.59 0.97
CA GLY A 29 6.89 -16.09 -0.32
C GLY A 29 8.19 -16.88 -0.23
N LEU A 30 9.06 -16.56 0.74
CA LEU A 30 10.39 -17.18 0.85
C LEU A 30 10.33 -18.58 1.47
N SER A 31 9.51 -18.77 2.51
CA SER A 31 9.27 -20.08 3.12
C SER A 31 8.56 -21.05 2.17
N GLY A 32 7.73 -20.56 1.26
CA GLY A 32 7.04 -21.38 0.25
C GLY A 32 7.89 -21.75 -0.96
N ALA A 33 9.00 -21.04 -1.22
CA ALA A 33 9.91 -21.36 -2.31
C ALA A 33 10.89 -22.49 -1.96
N ILE A 34 11.15 -22.71 -0.66
CA ILE A 34 12.12 -23.71 -0.17
C ILE A 34 11.44 -25.07 0.11
N SER A 35 10.15 -25.12 0.44
CA SER A 35 9.48 -26.35 0.89
C SER A 35 8.70 -27.16 -0.15
N GLY A 36 8.45 -26.67 -1.37
CA GLY A 36 7.57 -27.41 -2.29
C GLY A 36 7.29 -26.77 -3.65
N GLY A 37 8.23 -26.85 -4.59
CA GLY A 37 8.10 -26.32 -5.95
C GLY A 37 6.88 -26.83 -6.75
N ALA A 38 6.27 -27.96 -6.37
CA ALA A 38 5.05 -28.49 -6.98
C ALA A 38 3.76 -27.82 -6.43
N GLU A 39 3.71 -27.49 -5.14
CA GLU A 39 2.53 -26.90 -4.49
C GLU A 39 2.33 -25.43 -4.84
N HIS A 40 3.40 -24.73 -5.20
CA HIS A 40 3.36 -23.36 -5.71
C HIS A 40 2.73 -23.27 -7.11
N LEU A 41 2.86 -24.31 -7.95
CA LEU A 41 2.34 -24.34 -9.32
C LEU A 41 0.86 -24.73 -9.41
N PHE A 42 0.35 -25.53 -8.46
CA PHE A 42 -1.02 -26.04 -8.52
C PHE A 42 -1.98 -25.51 -7.41
N GLY A 43 -1.48 -24.91 -6.32
CA GLY A 43 -2.30 -24.68 -5.12
C GLY A 43 -2.77 -23.24 -4.79
N LYS A 44 -2.24 -22.17 -5.39
CA LYS A 44 -2.27 -20.83 -4.72
C LYS A 44 -2.92 -19.66 -5.46
N ASN A 45 -3.77 -19.89 -6.47
CA ASN A 45 -4.43 -18.79 -7.19
C ASN A 45 -5.47 -18.00 -6.37
N LYS A 46 -5.94 -18.50 -5.21
CA LYS A 46 -7.06 -17.89 -4.48
C LYS A 46 -6.66 -16.78 -3.48
N ALA A 47 -5.43 -16.78 -2.97
CA ALA A 47 -5.01 -15.85 -1.92
C ALA A 47 -4.35 -14.55 -2.43
N ARG A 48 -3.98 -14.47 -3.72
CA ARG A 48 -3.28 -13.31 -4.29
C ARG A 48 -4.19 -12.11 -4.58
N GLY A 49 -5.51 -12.30 -4.70
CA GLY A 49 -6.43 -11.24 -5.13
C GLY A 49 -6.49 -10.06 -4.15
N LEU A 50 -6.67 -10.34 -2.86
CA LEU A 50 -6.73 -9.31 -1.82
C LEU A 50 -5.38 -8.62 -1.61
N ASP A 51 -4.29 -9.39 -1.61
CA ASP A 51 -2.94 -8.86 -1.50
C ASP A 51 -2.57 -7.96 -2.70
N LEU A 52 -2.91 -8.35 -3.94
CA LEU A 52 -2.72 -7.51 -5.12
C LEU A 52 -3.55 -6.22 -5.05
N PHE A 53 -4.79 -6.32 -4.56
CA PHE A 53 -5.67 -5.17 -4.42
C PHE A 53 -5.11 -4.18 -3.39
N LEU A 54 -4.74 -4.65 -2.19
CA LEU A 54 -4.09 -3.84 -1.15
C LEU A 54 -2.78 -3.21 -1.66
N GLN A 55 -2.00 -3.95 -2.45
CA GLN A 55 -0.77 -3.43 -3.05
C GLN A 55 -1.06 -2.29 -4.04
N ARG A 56 -2.01 -2.48 -4.97
CA ARG A 56 -2.39 -1.44 -5.95
C ARG A 56 -2.99 -0.20 -5.26
N LEU A 57 -3.81 -0.43 -4.23
CA LEU A 57 -4.42 0.63 -3.45
C LEU A 57 -3.36 1.46 -2.72
N THR A 58 -2.38 0.82 -2.08
CA THR A 58 -1.24 1.53 -1.46
C THR A 58 -0.43 2.31 -2.46
N ILE A 59 -0.17 1.78 -3.66
CA ILE A 59 0.56 2.53 -4.70
C ILE A 59 -0.20 3.80 -5.07
N GLY A 60 -1.52 3.72 -5.26
CA GLY A 60 -2.37 4.88 -5.55
C GLY A 60 -2.38 5.90 -4.41
N LEU A 61 -2.57 5.45 -3.17
CA LEU A 61 -2.53 6.32 -1.99
C LEU A 61 -1.15 6.95 -1.79
N ALA A 62 -0.06 6.22 -2.05
CA ALA A 62 1.30 6.70 -1.90
C ALA A 62 1.62 7.79 -2.93
N ALA A 63 1.25 7.58 -4.19
CA ALA A 63 1.37 8.60 -5.23
C ALA A 63 0.55 9.86 -4.90
N GLY A 64 -0.69 9.67 -4.46
CA GLY A 64 -1.56 10.77 -4.04
C GLY A 64 -0.98 11.56 -2.86
N PHE A 65 -0.55 10.87 -1.80
CA PHE A 65 0.09 11.49 -0.64
C PHE A 65 1.34 12.27 -1.03
N PHE A 66 2.19 11.72 -1.90
CA PHE A 66 3.43 12.37 -2.32
C PHE A 66 3.15 13.67 -3.09
N ILE A 67 2.23 13.63 -4.07
CA ILE A 67 1.82 14.82 -4.82
C ILE A 67 1.22 15.86 -3.88
N LEU A 68 0.31 15.44 -2.99
CA LEU A 68 -0.34 16.34 -2.04
C LEU A 68 0.67 16.96 -1.07
N SER A 69 1.68 16.19 -0.64
CA SER A 69 2.76 16.66 0.23
C SER A 69 3.59 17.74 -0.46
N LEU A 70 3.89 17.59 -1.75
CA LEU A 70 4.58 18.62 -2.53
C LEU A 70 3.71 19.87 -2.70
N VAL A 71 2.43 19.70 -3.03
CA VAL A 71 1.47 20.82 -3.13
C VAL A 71 1.41 21.60 -1.83
N VAL A 72 1.30 20.92 -0.69
CA VAL A 72 1.30 21.56 0.63
C VAL A 72 2.65 22.25 0.87
N ALA A 73 3.78 21.60 0.60
CA ALA A 73 5.10 22.16 0.87
C ALA A 73 5.41 23.44 0.07
N TYR A 74 4.94 23.53 -1.18
CA TYR A 74 5.27 24.66 -2.07
C TYR A 74 4.17 25.71 -2.19
N LEU A 75 2.89 25.32 -2.14
CA LEU A 75 1.75 26.23 -2.35
C LEU A 75 1.08 26.68 -1.05
N VAL A 76 1.21 25.90 0.02
CA VAL A 76 0.63 26.22 1.34
C VAL A 76 1.76 26.67 2.25
N LYS A 77 1.96 27.99 2.35
CA LYS A 77 3.02 28.61 3.16
C LYS A 77 2.63 28.71 4.64
#